data_AF-A0A509ANQ9-F1
#
_entry.id   AF-A0A509ANQ9-F1
#
_cell.length_a   1.000
_cell.length_b   1.000
_cell.length_c   1.000
_cell.angle_alpha   90.00
_cell.angle_beta   90.00
_cell.angle_gamma   90.00
#
_symmetry.space_group_name_H-M   'P 1'
#
loop_
_entity.id
_entity.type
_entity.pdbx_description
1 polymer ?
#
loop_
_entity_poly.entity_id
_entity_poly.type
_entity_poly.pdbx_seq_one_letter_code
_entity_poly.pdbx_strand_id
1 'polypeptide(L)'
;METNANESNEENGDTINGPMENIENRNNDYTLNENTEEKKKKKKTEKLYKSIELHYLVNALPYIDSYDNELGQNAKKLIEEEMHIMKETNQVKQYLENFPIPDLLYLNNKNSIIQNELKRCEQNNKMTLLNFDHYNIENNSTSNINNNSTVNQAKKTFENHQLVLENLHNALINIELMNKYKEVIWSEHMKTFTQVDINLQNSIKSLKENIDNINKKRKLHHLSYVNDLTTLQNERKDFKRKNSLVLKEIKKLISENMLMKYKQNLI
;
A
#
# COMPACT_ATOMS: atom_id res chain seq x y z
N MET A 1 52.04 -29.05 69.36
CA MET A 1 52.47 -27.70 69.74
C MET A 1 51.51 -26.76 69.04
N GLU A 2 50.35 -26.58 69.66
CA GLU A 2 50.03 -25.38 70.49
C GLU A 2 49.52 -24.26 69.57
N THR A 3 48.21 -24.01 69.52
CA THR A 3 47.45 -22.99 70.31
C THR A 3 47.92 -21.57 69.99
N ASN A 4 47.15 -20.50 69.90
CA ASN A 4 45.77 -20.11 70.17
C ASN A 4 45.64 -18.71 69.49
N ALA A 5 44.52 -18.32 68.90
CA ALA A 5 43.46 -17.54 69.54
C ALA A 5 43.96 -16.37 70.42
N ASN A 6 43.49 -15.14 70.10
CA ASN A 6 43.13 -14.04 71.00
C ASN A 6 42.56 -12.90 70.13
N GLU A 7 41.26 -12.62 70.12
CA GLU A 7 40.39 -12.02 71.17
C GLU A 7 40.41 -10.49 71.19
N SER A 8 39.18 -9.92 71.11
CA SER A 8 38.69 -8.72 71.83
C SER A 8 39.27 -7.35 71.42
N ASN A 9 38.61 -6.19 71.47
CA ASN A 9 37.28 -5.76 71.90
C ASN A 9 37.16 -4.24 71.58
N GLU A 10 35.94 -3.69 71.68
CA GLU A 10 35.62 -2.29 72.10
C GLU A 10 35.97 -1.14 71.12
N GLU A 11 35.24 -0.03 71.00
CA GLU A 11 33.92 0.47 71.41
C GLU A 11 33.74 1.84 70.69
N ASN A 12 32.59 2.50 70.85
CA ASN A 12 32.18 3.84 70.37
C ASN A 12 31.54 3.84 68.97
N GLY A 13 30.26 4.13 68.76
CA GLY A 13 29.32 4.94 69.54
C GLY A 13 29.14 6.29 68.85
N ASP A 14 28.11 6.42 68.00
CA ASP A 14 27.40 7.69 67.78
C ASP A 14 26.01 7.44 67.20
N THR A 15 25.01 7.85 67.98
CA THR A 15 23.58 7.94 67.66
C THR A 15 23.27 9.03 66.64
N ILE A 16 22.17 8.90 65.87
CA ILE A 16 21.08 9.90 65.70
C ILE A 16 20.07 9.46 64.60
N ASN A 17 18.86 9.09 65.07
CA ASN A 17 17.49 9.40 64.58
C ASN A 17 17.04 9.23 63.09
N GLY A 18 16.35 8.10 62.83
CA GLY A 18 15.01 7.93 62.18
C GLY A 18 14.75 8.30 60.69
N PRO A 19 13.60 7.93 60.09
CA PRO A 19 12.67 6.82 60.37
C PRO A 19 12.52 5.81 59.21
N MET A 20 11.96 4.65 59.55
CA MET A 20 11.48 3.58 58.67
C MET A 20 10.39 4.06 57.70
N GLU A 21 10.53 3.79 56.40
CA GLU A 21 9.40 3.78 55.45
C GLU A 21 9.43 2.51 54.58
N ASN A 22 8.51 1.62 54.93
CA ASN A 22 7.73 0.69 54.11
C ASN A 22 8.28 0.21 52.76
N ILE A 23 8.70 -1.06 52.79
CA ILE A 23 8.75 -1.96 51.64
C ILE A 23 7.31 -2.38 51.33
N GLU A 24 6.69 -1.82 50.29
CA GLU A 24 5.52 -2.42 49.64
C GLU A 24 5.33 -1.84 48.22
N ASN A 25 4.99 -2.72 47.28
CA ASN A 25 4.54 -2.45 45.90
C ASN A 25 5.60 -2.26 44.79
N ARG A 26 6.43 -3.28 44.58
CA ARG A 26 6.89 -3.66 43.23
C ARG A 26 5.90 -4.68 42.64
N ASN A 27 4.77 -4.23 42.12
CA ASN A 27 3.87 -5.04 41.27
C ASN A 27 2.79 -4.10 40.68
N ASN A 28 3.10 -3.36 39.60
CA ASN A 28 2.09 -2.62 38.83
C ASN A 28 2.55 -2.19 37.42
N ASP A 29 3.32 -3.03 36.71
CA ASP A 29 3.80 -2.73 35.35
C ASP A 29 3.11 -3.54 34.23
N TYR A 30 1.94 -4.16 34.50
CA TYR A 30 1.26 -5.01 33.50
C TYR A 30 -0.11 -4.50 33.01
N THR A 31 -0.58 -3.30 33.38
CA THR A 31 -1.92 -2.81 32.98
C THR A 31 -1.93 -1.73 31.88
N LEU A 32 -0.84 -1.56 31.12
CA LEU A 32 -0.80 -0.57 30.02
C LEU A 32 -1.09 -1.12 28.61
N ASN A 33 -1.32 -2.43 28.45
CA ASN A 33 -1.34 -3.06 27.11
C ASN A 33 -2.71 -3.55 26.62
N GLU A 34 -3.76 -3.53 27.45
CA GLU A 34 -5.11 -3.92 27.00
C GLU A 34 -5.81 -2.79 26.24
N ASN A 35 -5.58 -1.54 26.64
CA ASN A 35 -6.14 -0.35 25.98
C ASN A 35 -5.62 -0.13 24.55
N THR A 36 -4.41 -0.59 24.24
CA THR A 36 -3.80 -0.48 22.90
C THR A 36 -4.33 -1.56 21.96
N GLU A 37 -4.58 -2.78 22.45
CA GLU A 37 -5.18 -3.85 21.65
C GLU A 37 -6.66 -3.65 21.36
N GLU A 38 -7.45 -3.15 22.32
CA GLU A 38 -8.85 -2.82 22.10
C GLU A 38 -9.03 -1.63 21.15
N LYS A 39 -8.17 -0.60 21.24
CA LYS A 39 -8.14 0.51 20.28
C LYS A 39 -7.69 0.04 18.88
N LYS A 40 -6.76 -0.91 18.79
CA LYS A 40 -6.36 -1.55 17.51
C LYS A 40 -7.49 -2.41 16.91
N LYS A 41 -8.26 -3.13 17.73
CA LYS A 41 -9.46 -3.88 17.30
C LYS A 41 -10.59 -2.95 16.84
N LYS A 42 -10.87 -1.87 17.58
CA LYS A 42 -11.85 -0.84 17.18
C LYS A 42 -11.47 -0.14 15.87
N LYS A 43 -10.19 0.23 15.70
CA LYS A 43 -9.67 0.80 14.43
C LYS A 43 -9.79 -0.15 13.24
N LYS A 44 -9.71 -1.48 13.44
CA LYS A 44 -9.90 -2.48 12.38
C LYS A 44 -11.36 -2.61 11.92
N THR A 45 -12.34 -2.24 12.76
CA THR A 45 -13.77 -2.34 12.45
C THR A 45 -14.38 -1.07 11.86
N GLU A 46 -13.71 0.06 11.99
CA GLU A 46 -14.17 1.31 11.39
C GLU A 46 -13.84 1.34 9.90
N LYS A 47 -14.87 1.48 9.08
CA LYS A 47 -14.73 1.60 7.62
C LYS A 47 -13.85 2.82 7.32
N LEU A 48 -12.81 2.68 6.49
CA LEU A 48 -11.81 3.73 6.24
C LEU A 48 -12.41 5.09 5.88
N TYR A 49 -13.51 5.13 5.14
CA TYR A 49 -14.14 6.39 4.77
C TYR A 49 -14.65 7.20 5.97
N LYS A 50 -14.89 6.58 7.14
CA LYS A 50 -15.29 7.29 8.36
C LYS A 50 -14.17 8.13 8.96
N SER A 51 -12.92 7.90 8.56
CA SER A 51 -11.77 8.72 8.98
C SER A 51 -11.74 10.11 8.32
N ILE A 52 -12.55 10.33 7.28
CA ILE A 52 -12.66 11.61 6.60
C ILE A 52 -13.65 12.49 7.38
N GLU A 53 -13.23 13.69 7.78
CA GLU A 53 -14.04 14.62 8.60
C GLU A 53 -15.44 14.90 8.02
N LEU A 54 -15.56 14.97 6.71
CA LEU A 54 -16.80 15.30 5.99
C LEU A 54 -17.44 14.09 5.30
N HIS A 55 -17.19 12.87 5.79
CA HIS A 55 -17.67 11.64 5.13
C HIS A 55 -19.21 11.57 5.00
N TYR A 56 -19.95 12.27 5.85
CA TYR A 56 -21.41 12.25 5.88
C TYR A 56 -22.03 13.10 4.75
N LEU A 57 -21.27 14.03 4.17
CA LEU A 57 -21.68 14.84 3.02
C LEU A 57 -21.47 14.11 1.69
N VAL A 58 -20.69 13.03 1.70
CA VAL A 58 -20.34 12.28 0.49
C VAL A 58 -21.40 11.22 0.23
N ASN A 59 -22.42 11.57 -0.54
CA ASN A 59 -23.38 10.61 -1.08
C ASN A 59 -23.59 10.85 -2.57
N ALA A 60 -23.28 9.84 -3.39
CA ALA A 60 -23.54 9.83 -4.83
C ALA A 60 -24.08 8.45 -5.20
N LEU A 61 -25.00 8.37 -6.17
CA LEU A 61 -25.72 7.16 -6.51
C LEU A 61 -25.41 6.67 -7.94
N PRO A 62 -24.20 6.11 -8.20
CA PRO A 62 -23.74 5.73 -9.55
C PRO A 62 -24.65 4.84 -10.40
N TYR A 63 -25.45 3.98 -9.78
CA TYR A 63 -26.35 3.06 -10.52
C TYR A 63 -27.69 3.69 -10.92
N ILE A 64 -27.97 4.91 -10.45
CA ILE A 64 -29.25 5.60 -10.60
C ILE A 64 -29.04 6.92 -11.34
N ASP A 65 -27.98 7.65 -10.95
CA ASP A 65 -27.63 8.91 -11.59
C ASP A 65 -27.15 8.62 -13.01
N SER A 66 -27.96 9.02 -14.00
CA SER A 66 -27.59 8.93 -15.41
C SER A 66 -26.38 9.82 -15.67
N TYR A 67 -25.26 9.20 -16.05
CA TYR A 67 -24.05 9.93 -16.38
C TYR A 67 -24.15 10.46 -17.81
N ASP A 68 -24.25 11.78 -17.95
CA ASP A 68 -24.05 12.45 -19.23
C ASP A 68 -22.57 12.85 -19.37
N ASN A 69 -22.01 12.65 -20.56
CA ASN A 69 -20.61 12.98 -20.82
C ASN A 69 -20.37 14.50 -20.71
N GLU A 70 -21.36 15.32 -21.05
CA GLU A 70 -21.29 16.78 -20.91
C GLU A 70 -21.20 17.22 -19.44
N LEU A 71 -21.99 16.59 -18.56
CA LEU A 71 -21.97 16.86 -17.12
C LEU A 71 -20.60 16.53 -16.52
N GLY A 72 -19.98 15.43 -16.98
CA GLY A 72 -18.65 15.04 -16.58
C GLY A 72 -17.57 16.05 -16.98
N GLN A 73 -17.65 16.61 -18.19
CA GLN A 73 -16.70 17.64 -18.64
C GLN A 73 -16.88 18.94 -17.85
N ASN A 74 -18.11 19.37 -17.61
CA ASN A 74 -18.39 20.56 -16.81
C ASN A 74 -17.88 20.39 -15.36
N ALA A 75 -18.14 19.24 -14.74
CA ALA A 75 -17.64 18.94 -13.41
C ALA A 75 -16.10 18.96 -13.35
N LYS A 76 -15.40 18.42 -14.37
CA LYS A 76 -13.93 18.49 -14.47
C LYS A 76 -13.43 19.93 -14.55
N LYS A 77 -14.07 20.77 -15.37
CA LYS A 77 -13.72 22.18 -15.51
C LYS A 77 -13.84 22.93 -14.17
N LEU A 78 -14.95 22.72 -13.44
CA LEU A 78 -15.14 23.32 -12.12
C LEU A 78 -14.09 22.84 -11.11
N ILE A 79 -13.72 21.54 -11.14
CA ILE A 79 -12.65 21.01 -10.30
C ILE A 79 -11.30 21.65 -10.62
N GLU A 80 -11.00 21.89 -11.89
CA GLU A 80 -9.77 22.56 -12.31
C GLU A 80 -9.74 24.02 -11.83
N GLU A 81 -10.85 24.76 -11.98
CA GLU A 81 -10.99 26.13 -11.47
C GLU A 81 -10.76 26.19 -9.96
N GLU A 82 -11.38 25.30 -9.18
CA GLU A 82 -11.14 25.19 -7.72
C GLU A 82 -9.68 24.82 -7.39
N MET A 83 -9.07 23.94 -8.20
CA MET A 83 -7.66 23.58 -8.02
C MET A 83 -6.72 24.77 -8.29
N HIS A 84 -7.06 25.63 -9.25
CA HIS A 84 -6.34 26.87 -9.51
C HIS A 84 -6.46 27.84 -8.33
N ILE A 85 -7.68 28.06 -7.81
CA ILE A 85 -7.92 28.91 -6.64
C ILE A 85 -7.16 28.38 -5.42
N MET A 86 -7.14 27.06 -5.20
CA MET A 86 -6.42 26.46 -4.07
C MET A 86 -4.91 26.67 -4.15
N LYS A 87 -4.34 26.64 -5.37
CA LYS A 87 -2.92 26.95 -5.60
C LYS A 87 -2.62 28.43 -5.34
N GLU A 88 -3.47 29.33 -5.82
CA GLU A 88 -3.31 30.79 -5.63
C GLU A 88 -3.42 31.19 -4.16
N THR A 89 -4.35 30.59 -3.42
CA THR A 89 -4.58 30.83 -1.99
C THR A 89 -3.62 30.06 -1.07
N ASN A 90 -2.72 29.24 -1.65
CA ASN A 90 -1.75 28.38 -0.96
C ASN A 90 -2.38 27.47 0.12
N GLN A 91 -3.65 27.07 -0.06
CA GLN A 91 -4.38 26.17 0.84
C GLN A 91 -4.25 24.69 0.43
N VAL A 92 -3.18 24.35 -0.29
CA VAL A 92 -2.97 23.00 -0.82
C VAL A 92 -2.68 22.05 0.34
N LYS A 93 -3.66 21.24 0.72
CA LYS A 93 -3.48 20.16 1.71
C LYS A 93 -2.44 19.17 1.20
N GLN A 94 -1.36 18.96 1.94
CA GLN A 94 -0.35 17.97 1.61
C GLN A 94 -0.82 16.57 2.02
N TYR A 95 -1.58 15.93 1.14
CA TYR A 95 -2.11 14.58 1.40
C TYR A 95 -1.02 13.52 1.61
N LEU A 96 0.23 13.79 1.17
CA LEU A 96 1.36 12.88 1.31
C LEU A 96 2.12 12.99 2.63
N GLU A 97 1.92 14.06 3.43
CA GLU A 97 2.66 14.26 4.68
C GLU A 97 2.37 13.15 5.71
N ASN A 98 1.15 12.63 5.72
CA ASN A 98 0.70 11.60 6.65
C ASN A 98 1.10 10.18 6.23
N PHE A 99 1.64 9.98 5.03
CA PHE A 99 2.01 8.66 4.53
C PHE A 99 3.52 8.45 4.61
N PRO A 100 4.00 7.38 5.27
CA PRO A 100 5.42 7.06 5.24
C PRO A 100 5.84 6.75 3.80
N ILE A 101 7.02 7.25 3.41
CA ILE A 101 7.63 6.91 2.13
C ILE A 101 7.82 5.39 2.08
N PRO A 102 7.37 4.69 1.02
CA PRO A 102 7.53 3.25 0.92
C PRO A 102 9.00 2.85 1.04
N ASP A 103 9.30 1.84 1.86
CA ASP A 103 10.64 1.27 1.95
C ASP A 103 10.98 0.56 0.64
N LEU A 104 11.78 1.23 -0.20
CA LEU A 104 12.31 0.63 -1.41
C LEU A 104 13.46 -0.31 -1.01
N LEU A 105 13.14 -1.59 -0.78
CA LEU A 105 14.10 -2.64 -0.34
C LEU A 105 15.44 -2.59 -1.09
N TYR A 106 15.41 -2.33 -2.39
CA TYR A 106 16.60 -2.31 -3.24
C TYR A 106 17.32 -0.95 -3.30
N LEU A 107 16.68 0.14 -2.89
CA LEU A 107 17.28 1.47 -2.83
C LEU A 107 17.78 1.83 -1.43
N ASN A 108 17.22 1.23 -0.37
CA ASN A 108 17.63 1.51 1.01
C ASN A 108 18.79 0.61 1.46
N ASN A 109 19.00 -0.53 0.81
CA ASN A 109 20.11 -1.42 1.13
C ASN A 109 21.43 -0.94 0.50
N LYS A 110 22.41 -0.61 1.35
CA LYS A 110 23.76 -0.15 0.96
C LYS A 110 24.52 -1.17 0.10
N ASN A 111 24.19 -2.46 0.22
CA ASN A 111 24.79 -3.55 -0.57
C ASN A 111 23.94 -3.96 -1.79
N SER A 112 22.90 -3.19 -2.12
CA SER A 112 22.10 -3.50 -3.31
C SER A 112 22.89 -3.24 -4.58
N ILE A 113 22.73 -4.16 -5.54
CA ILE A 113 23.26 -4.05 -6.91
C ILE A 113 22.84 -2.70 -7.51
N ILE A 114 21.61 -2.25 -7.25
CA ILE A 114 21.07 -1.00 -7.80
C ILE A 114 21.86 0.23 -7.34
N GLN A 115 22.24 0.32 -6.07
CA GLN A 115 23.04 1.46 -5.60
C GLN A 115 24.45 1.46 -6.21
N ASN A 116 25.06 0.28 -6.36
CA ASN A 116 26.38 0.17 -6.98
C ASN A 116 26.34 0.50 -8.47
N GLU A 117 25.28 0.08 -9.17
CA GLU A 117 25.04 0.45 -10.56
C GLU A 117 24.80 1.95 -10.72
N LEU A 118 24.00 2.56 -9.82
CA LEU A 118 23.76 4.00 -9.81
C LEU A 118 25.08 4.78 -9.65
N LYS A 119 25.91 4.39 -8.68
CA LYS A 119 27.25 4.97 -8.47
C LYS A 119 28.17 4.78 -9.68
N ARG A 120 28.11 3.62 -10.35
CA ARG A 120 28.90 3.38 -11.56
C ARG A 120 28.45 4.28 -12.71
N CYS A 121 27.14 4.48 -12.85
CA CYS A 121 26.56 5.40 -13.84
C CYS A 121 26.94 6.85 -13.54
N GLU A 122 26.91 7.29 -12.28
CA GLU A 122 27.40 8.62 -11.87
C GLU A 122 28.88 8.81 -12.24
N GLN A 123 29.69 7.75 -12.12
CA GLN A 123 31.11 7.74 -12.49
C GLN A 123 31.36 7.64 -14.00
N ASN A 124 30.32 7.55 -14.84
CA ASN A 124 30.42 7.31 -16.29
C ASN A 124 31.27 6.09 -16.70
N ASN A 125 31.39 5.11 -15.80
CA ASN A 125 32.15 3.89 -16.07
C ASN A 125 31.30 2.93 -16.92
N LYS A 126 31.77 2.62 -18.13
CA LYS A 126 31.13 1.63 -19.01
C LYS A 126 31.18 0.25 -18.34
N MET A 127 30.08 -0.51 -18.44
CA MET A 127 30.00 -1.86 -17.91
C MET A 127 31.05 -2.75 -18.59
N THR A 128 31.78 -3.54 -17.81
CA THR A 128 32.70 -4.56 -18.36
C THR A 128 31.88 -5.65 -19.03
N LEU A 129 32.13 -5.88 -20.32
CA LEU A 129 31.57 -7.01 -21.04
C LEU A 129 32.07 -8.31 -20.41
N LEU A 130 31.22 -9.35 -20.40
CA LEU A 130 31.61 -10.67 -19.91
C LEU A 130 32.72 -11.23 -20.81
N ASN A 131 33.87 -11.57 -20.23
CA ASN A 131 35.00 -12.12 -20.97
C ASN A 131 34.77 -13.62 -21.21
N PHE A 132 34.59 -14.00 -22.49
CA PHE A 132 34.47 -15.39 -22.93
C PHE A 132 35.77 -15.94 -23.55
N ASP A 133 36.84 -15.14 -23.60
CA ASP A 133 38.09 -15.48 -24.27
C ASP A 133 38.78 -16.70 -23.65
N HIS A 134 38.53 -16.96 -22.37
CA HIS A 134 39.08 -18.13 -21.66
C HIS A 134 38.44 -19.47 -22.11
N TYR A 135 37.25 -19.43 -22.70
CA TYR A 135 36.55 -20.62 -23.18
C TYR A 135 36.69 -20.82 -24.70
N ASN A 136 37.14 -19.79 -25.43
CA ASN A 136 37.29 -19.87 -26.87
C ASN A 136 38.69 -20.38 -27.27
N ILE A 137 38.79 -21.69 -27.45
CA ILE A 137 40.03 -22.36 -27.85
C ILE A 137 40.50 -21.89 -29.24
N GLU A 138 39.59 -21.61 -30.17
CA GLU A 138 39.91 -21.27 -31.57
C GLU A 138 40.64 -19.93 -31.71
N ASN A 139 40.45 -19.02 -30.76
CA ASN A 139 41.05 -17.68 -30.77
C ASN A 139 42.39 -17.59 -30.02
N ASN A 140 42.85 -18.66 -29.36
CA ASN A 140 44.18 -18.66 -28.75
C ASN A 140 45.24 -18.75 -29.85
N SER A 141 45.83 -17.60 -30.13
CA SER A 141 46.84 -17.27 -31.14
C SER A 141 48.05 -18.22 -31.15
N THR A 142 47.87 -19.41 -31.72
CA THR A 142 48.98 -20.27 -32.17
C THR A 142 49.56 -19.83 -33.51
N SER A 143 48.98 -18.82 -34.17
CA SER A 143 49.38 -18.39 -35.53
C SER A 143 50.52 -17.35 -35.59
N ASN A 144 50.97 -16.78 -34.46
CA ASN A 144 52.10 -15.81 -34.47
C ASN A 144 53.16 -16.19 -33.42
N ILE A 145 53.86 -17.29 -33.70
CA ILE A 145 55.00 -17.76 -32.91
C ILE A 145 56.26 -17.00 -33.37
N ASN A 146 56.61 -15.93 -32.66
CA ASN A 146 57.94 -15.30 -32.75
C ASN A 146 58.69 -15.44 -31.40
N ASN A 147 59.28 -16.62 -31.24
CA ASN A 147 60.62 -16.95 -30.72
C ASN A 147 61.15 -16.53 -29.33
N ASN A 148 60.48 -15.81 -28.43
CA ASN A 148 60.99 -15.72 -27.02
C ASN A 148 59.92 -15.57 -25.92
N SER A 149 58.65 -15.31 -26.26
CA SER A 149 57.52 -15.35 -25.30
C SER A 149 56.85 -16.73 -25.23
N THR A 150 57.39 -17.71 -25.95
CA THR A 150 56.69 -18.93 -26.36
C THR A 150 56.44 -19.89 -25.21
N VAL A 151 57.34 -20.00 -24.22
CA VAL A 151 57.21 -20.98 -23.12
C VAL A 151 56.12 -20.60 -22.12
N ASN A 152 56.08 -19.34 -21.68
CA ASN A 152 55.05 -18.86 -20.75
C ASN A 152 53.67 -18.80 -21.41
N GLN A 153 53.60 -18.43 -22.70
CA GLN A 153 52.35 -18.47 -23.46
C GLN A 153 51.88 -19.91 -23.70
N ALA A 154 52.78 -20.84 -24.04
CA ALA A 154 52.44 -22.27 -24.19
C ALA A 154 51.98 -22.90 -22.88
N LYS A 155 52.57 -22.50 -21.74
CA LYS A 155 52.09 -22.92 -20.42
C LYS A 155 50.68 -22.41 -20.14
N LYS A 156 50.42 -21.14 -20.43
CA LYS A 156 49.08 -20.54 -20.24
C LYS A 156 48.03 -21.15 -21.18
N THR A 157 48.37 -21.44 -22.43
CA THR A 157 47.45 -22.13 -23.35
C THR A 157 47.19 -23.57 -22.89
N PHE A 158 48.21 -24.28 -22.41
CA PHE A 158 48.05 -25.62 -21.84
C PHE A 158 47.10 -25.63 -20.62
N GLU A 159 47.30 -24.69 -19.68
CA GLU A 159 46.42 -24.51 -18.53
C GLU A 159 44.97 -24.18 -18.95
N ASN A 160 44.79 -23.31 -19.96
CA ASN A 160 43.46 -23.03 -20.52
C ASN A 160 42.82 -24.25 -21.18
N HIS A 161 43.57 -25.04 -21.94
CA HIS A 161 43.05 -26.27 -22.56
C HIS A 161 42.67 -27.31 -21.51
N GLN A 162 43.47 -27.46 -20.45
CA GLN A 162 43.13 -28.33 -19.33
C GLN A 162 41.83 -27.88 -18.66
N LEU A 163 41.66 -26.57 -18.41
CA LEU A 163 40.44 -26.02 -17.83
C LEU A 163 39.22 -26.27 -18.72
N VAL A 164 39.35 -26.09 -20.04
CA VAL A 164 38.24 -26.37 -20.96
C VAL A 164 37.91 -27.86 -21.02
N LEU A 165 38.92 -28.73 -20.98
CA LEU A 165 38.71 -30.18 -20.95
C LEU A 165 37.95 -30.61 -19.68
N GLU A 166 38.34 -30.10 -18.52
CA GLU A 166 37.65 -30.35 -17.25
C GLU A 166 36.20 -29.84 -17.30
N ASN A 167 35.98 -28.64 -17.85
CA ASN A 167 34.64 -28.09 -18.01
C ASN A 167 33.78 -28.90 -19.00
N LEU A 168 34.36 -29.39 -20.10
CA LEU A 168 33.67 -30.27 -21.05
C LEU A 168 33.32 -31.61 -20.42
N HIS A 169 34.22 -32.17 -19.61
CA HIS A 169 33.96 -33.39 -18.87
C HIS A 169 32.80 -33.21 -17.87
N ASN A 170 32.80 -32.11 -17.12
CA ASN A 170 31.69 -31.76 -16.22
C ASN A 170 30.38 -31.53 -16.99
N ALA A 171 30.45 -30.86 -18.15
CA ALA A 171 29.29 -30.66 -19.01
C ALA A 171 28.72 -31.99 -19.54
N LEU A 172 29.59 -32.94 -19.91
CA LEU A 172 29.17 -34.29 -20.32
C LEU A 172 28.43 -35.00 -19.19
N ILE A 173 28.99 -35.01 -17.97
CA ILE A 173 28.33 -35.60 -16.80
C ILE A 173 26.97 -34.93 -16.55
N ASN A 174 26.90 -33.60 -16.64
CA ASN A 174 25.66 -32.86 -16.47
C ASN A 174 24.62 -33.21 -17.55
N ILE A 175 25.04 -33.41 -18.81
CA ILE A 175 24.16 -33.83 -19.90
C ILE A 175 23.68 -35.27 -19.70
N GLU A 176 24.54 -36.17 -19.22
CA GLU A 176 24.15 -37.54 -18.89
C GLU A 176 23.11 -37.58 -17.76
N LEU A 177 23.34 -36.80 -16.69
CA LEU A 177 22.38 -36.62 -15.60
C LEU A 177 21.06 -36.03 -16.11
N MET A 178 21.14 -34.99 -16.94
CA MET A 178 19.96 -34.38 -17.56
C MET A 178 19.21 -35.41 -18.42
N ASN A 179 19.89 -36.16 -19.28
CA ASN A 179 19.24 -37.16 -20.14
C ASN A 179 18.55 -38.25 -19.33
N LYS A 180 19.11 -38.64 -18.19
CA LYS A 180 18.51 -39.63 -17.29
C LYS A 180 17.26 -39.14 -16.59
N TYR A 181 17.23 -37.88 -16.14
CA TYR A 181 16.17 -37.38 -15.26
C TYR A 181 15.23 -36.33 -15.90
N LYS A 182 15.55 -35.80 -17.09
CA LYS A 182 14.81 -34.68 -17.69
C LYS A 182 13.33 -34.98 -17.80
N GLU A 183 12.94 -36.12 -18.35
CA GLU A 183 11.53 -36.40 -18.64
C GLU A 183 10.68 -36.46 -17.37
N VAL A 184 11.18 -37.16 -16.34
CA VAL A 184 10.50 -37.30 -15.04
C VAL A 184 10.38 -35.95 -14.34
N ILE A 185 11.48 -35.19 -14.25
CA ILE A 185 11.49 -33.89 -13.56
C ILE A 185 10.66 -32.85 -14.31
N TRP A 186 10.73 -32.82 -15.65
CA TRP A 186 9.91 -31.91 -16.45
C TRP A 186 8.42 -32.24 -16.34
N SER A 187 8.04 -33.53 -16.29
CA SER A 187 6.65 -33.94 -16.07
C SER A 187 6.14 -33.48 -14.70
N GLU A 188 6.90 -33.73 -13.64
CA GLU A 188 6.56 -33.27 -12.28
C GLU A 188 6.48 -31.74 -12.20
N HIS A 189 7.45 -31.02 -12.77
CA HIS A 189 7.42 -29.56 -12.84
C HIS A 189 6.16 -29.07 -13.57
N MET A 190 5.80 -29.69 -14.70
CA MET A 190 4.59 -29.33 -15.43
C MET A 190 3.31 -29.58 -14.60
N LYS A 191 3.24 -30.65 -13.81
CA LYS A 191 2.13 -30.87 -12.87
C LYS A 191 2.05 -29.76 -11.82
N THR A 192 3.18 -29.37 -11.24
CA THR A 192 3.19 -28.25 -10.28
C THR A 192 2.78 -26.93 -10.93
N PHE A 193 3.23 -26.68 -12.15
CA PHE A 193 2.90 -25.46 -12.89
C PHE A 193 1.41 -25.39 -13.24
N THR A 194 0.82 -26.50 -13.72
CA THR A 194 -0.62 -26.59 -13.99
C THR A 194 -1.45 -26.42 -12.73
N GLN A 195 -1.01 -26.96 -11.58
CA GLN A 195 -1.68 -26.71 -10.30
C GLN A 195 -1.64 -25.23 -9.90
N VAL A 196 -0.50 -24.56 -10.09
CA VAL A 196 -0.37 -23.12 -9.83
C VAL A 196 -1.31 -22.32 -10.73
N ASP A 197 -1.38 -22.65 -12.03
CA ASP A 197 -2.29 -21.99 -12.96
C ASP A 197 -3.75 -22.17 -12.54
N ILE A 198 -4.18 -23.39 -12.21
CA ILE A 198 -5.54 -23.67 -11.71
C ILE A 198 -5.83 -22.85 -10.45
N ASN A 199 -4.89 -22.77 -9.51
CA ASN A 199 -5.05 -21.98 -8.28
C ASN A 199 -5.19 -20.47 -8.57
N LEU A 200 -4.44 -19.94 -9.52
CA LEU A 200 -4.54 -18.55 -9.95
C LEU A 200 -5.88 -18.28 -10.64
N GLN A 201 -6.33 -19.15 -11.55
CA GLN A 201 -7.64 -19.04 -12.20
C GLN A 201 -8.78 -19.08 -11.18
N ASN A 202 -8.71 -19.97 -10.19
CA ASN A 202 -9.68 -20.04 -9.10
C ASN A 202 -9.68 -18.77 -8.24
N SER A 203 -8.50 -18.20 -7.96
CA SER A 203 -8.37 -16.95 -7.23
C SER A 203 -9.00 -15.78 -8.00
N ILE A 204 -8.78 -15.71 -9.32
CA ILE A 204 -9.41 -14.72 -10.20
C ILE A 204 -10.93 -14.89 -10.20
N LYS A 205 -11.42 -16.12 -10.32
CA LYS A 205 -12.86 -16.42 -10.31
C LYS A 205 -13.50 -15.99 -8.99
N SER A 206 -12.89 -16.35 -7.86
CA SER A 206 -13.37 -15.96 -6.53
C SER A 206 -13.37 -14.44 -6.36
N LEU A 207 -12.32 -13.75 -6.82
CA LEU A 207 -12.25 -12.29 -6.79
C LEU A 207 -13.38 -11.66 -7.63
N LYS A 208 -13.64 -12.17 -8.83
CA LYS A 208 -14.74 -11.71 -9.69
C LYS A 208 -16.09 -11.91 -9.02
N GLU A 209 -16.36 -13.08 -8.45
CA GLU A 209 -17.59 -13.35 -7.71
C GLU A 209 -17.75 -12.40 -6.52
N ASN A 210 -16.67 -12.10 -5.79
CA ASN A 210 -16.67 -11.13 -4.71
C ASN A 210 -16.99 -9.71 -5.20
N ILE A 211 -16.39 -9.28 -6.31
CA ILE A 211 -16.68 -7.99 -6.95
C ILE A 211 -18.16 -7.92 -7.36
N ASP A 212 -18.68 -8.96 -8.01
CA ASP A 212 -20.07 -9.01 -8.46
C ASP A 212 -21.04 -9.00 -7.28
N ASN A 213 -20.73 -9.73 -6.20
CA ASN A 213 -21.53 -9.72 -4.98
C ASN A 213 -21.56 -8.32 -4.34
N ILE A 214 -20.42 -7.62 -4.30
CA ILE A 214 -20.36 -6.23 -3.81
C ILE A 214 -21.19 -5.31 -4.71
N ASN A 215 -21.07 -5.44 -6.03
CA ASN A 215 -21.81 -4.62 -6.98
C ASN A 215 -23.33 -4.87 -6.90
N LYS A 216 -23.76 -6.12 -6.76
CA LYS A 216 -25.16 -6.49 -6.50
C LYS A 216 -25.68 -5.85 -5.22
N LYS A 217 -24.92 -5.95 -4.11
CA LYS A 217 -25.28 -5.31 -2.83
C LYS A 217 -25.40 -3.79 -2.97
N ARG A 218 -24.46 -3.13 -3.65
CA ARG A 218 -24.52 -1.68 -3.93
C ARG A 218 -25.75 -1.30 -4.76
N LYS A 219 -26.05 -2.07 -5.82
CA LYS A 219 -27.22 -1.82 -6.67
C LYS A 219 -28.53 -1.94 -5.89
N LEU A 220 -28.68 -2.97 -5.05
CA LEU A 220 -29.88 -3.13 -4.21
C LEU A 220 -30.01 -2.01 -3.18
N HIS A 221 -28.91 -1.65 -2.51
CA HIS A 221 -28.87 -0.55 -1.56
C HIS A 221 -29.33 0.76 -2.21
N HIS A 222 -28.76 1.09 -3.37
CA HIS A 222 -29.13 2.25 -4.17
C HIS A 222 -30.61 2.24 -4.53
N LEU A 223 -31.13 1.12 -5.06
CA LEU A 223 -32.54 1.02 -5.46
C LEU A 223 -33.51 1.26 -4.30
N SER A 224 -33.15 0.82 -3.08
CA SER A 224 -33.92 1.11 -1.87
C SER A 224 -34.06 2.62 -1.64
N TYR A 225 -32.94 3.36 -1.72
CA TYR A 225 -32.97 4.83 -1.55
C TYR A 225 -33.74 5.55 -2.65
N VAL A 226 -33.82 5.02 -3.87
CA VAL A 226 -34.63 5.64 -4.94
C VAL A 226 -36.09 5.68 -4.54
N ASN A 227 -36.61 4.59 -3.99
CA ASN A 227 -38.00 4.55 -3.59
C ASN A 227 -38.29 5.63 -2.53
N ASP A 228 -37.42 5.74 -1.53
CA ASP A 228 -37.53 6.75 -0.48
C ASP A 228 -37.36 8.18 -1.03
N LEU A 229 -36.41 8.41 -1.95
CA LEU A 229 -36.21 9.73 -2.56
C LEU A 229 -37.38 10.15 -3.46
N THR A 230 -37.93 9.22 -4.23
CA THR A 230 -39.06 9.51 -5.13
C THR A 230 -40.33 9.82 -4.35
N THR A 231 -40.60 9.09 -3.26
CA THR A 231 -41.72 9.40 -2.34
C THR A 231 -41.55 10.79 -1.72
N LEU A 232 -40.40 11.10 -1.13
CA LEU A 232 -40.10 12.42 -0.57
C LEU A 232 -40.15 13.54 -1.62
N GLN A 233 -39.71 13.29 -2.85
CA GLN A 233 -39.79 14.27 -3.93
C GLN A 233 -41.24 14.55 -4.34
N ASN A 234 -42.09 13.52 -4.37
CA ASN A 234 -43.52 13.68 -4.65
C ASN A 234 -44.22 14.45 -3.53
N GLU A 235 -43.96 14.11 -2.27
CA GLU A 235 -44.46 14.86 -1.12
C GLU A 235 -44.04 16.33 -1.17
N ARG A 236 -42.76 16.60 -1.46
CA ARG A 236 -42.26 17.97 -1.63
C ARG A 236 -42.99 18.72 -2.75
N LYS A 237 -43.22 18.08 -3.90
CA LYS A 237 -43.97 18.67 -5.01
C LYS A 237 -45.42 18.98 -4.61
N ASP A 238 -46.05 18.07 -3.88
CA ASP A 238 -47.42 18.25 -3.39
C ASP A 238 -47.53 19.38 -2.37
N PHE A 239 -46.62 19.47 -1.40
CA PHE A 239 -46.58 20.61 -0.46
C PHE A 239 -46.34 21.93 -1.18
N LYS A 240 -45.44 21.96 -2.17
CA LYS A 240 -45.20 23.16 -2.98
C LYS A 240 -46.47 23.58 -3.75
N ARG A 241 -47.19 22.61 -4.33
CA ARG A 241 -48.46 22.85 -5.03
C ARG A 241 -49.54 23.38 -4.07
N LYS A 242 -49.74 22.72 -2.92
CA LYS A 242 -50.71 23.15 -1.89
C LYS A 242 -50.40 24.57 -1.40
N ASN A 243 -49.15 24.87 -1.09
CA ASN A 243 -48.72 26.20 -0.66
C ASN A 243 -48.97 27.25 -1.75
N SER A 244 -48.70 26.92 -3.01
CA SER A 244 -48.96 27.85 -4.12
C SER A 244 -50.46 28.14 -4.30
N LEU A 245 -51.33 27.14 -4.12
CA LEU A 245 -52.79 27.32 -4.17
C LEU A 245 -53.28 28.19 -3.02
N VAL A 246 -52.85 27.90 -1.80
CA VAL A 246 -53.20 28.69 -0.61
C VAL A 246 -52.78 30.16 -0.77
N LEU A 247 -51.55 30.41 -1.25
CA LEU A 247 -51.08 31.77 -1.51
C LEU A 247 -51.90 32.49 -2.58
N LYS A 248 -52.38 31.78 -3.60
CA LYS A 248 -53.25 32.35 -4.64
C LYS A 248 -54.62 32.72 -4.09
N GLU A 249 -55.23 31.86 -3.29
CA GLU A 249 -56.53 32.14 -2.66
C GLU A 249 -56.43 33.27 -1.62
N ILE A 250 -55.37 33.31 -0.81
CA ILE A 250 -55.13 34.42 0.12
C ILE A 250 -55.03 35.75 -0.66
N LYS A 251 -54.30 35.79 -1.78
CA LYS A 251 -54.24 36.99 -2.63
C LYS A 251 -55.60 37.41 -3.16
N LYS A 252 -56.42 36.45 -3.59
CA LYS A 252 -57.79 36.71 -4.06
C LYS A 252 -58.66 37.28 -2.94
N LEU A 253 -58.68 36.65 -1.78
CA LEU A 253 -59.44 37.11 -0.62
C LEU A 253 -58.99 38.50 -0.15
N ILE A 254 -57.69 38.80 -0.17
CA ILE A 254 -57.19 40.14 0.16
C ILE A 254 -57.73 41.18 -0.84
N SER A 255 -57.73 40.88 -2.13
CA SER A 255 -58.27 41.79 -3.15
C SER A 255 -59.78 42.04 -2.99
N GLU A 256 -60.55 40.98 -2.70
CA GLU A 256 -61.99 41.09 -2.43
C GLU A 256 -62.26 41.89 -1.16
N ASN A 257 -61.49 41.64 -0.09
CA ASN A 257 -61.63 42.35 1.18
C ASN A 257 -61.27 43.84 1.04
N MET A 258 -60.24 44.18 0.25
CA MET A 258 -59.96 45.58 -0.10
C MET A 258 -61.15 46.21 -0.84
N LEU A 259 -61.70 45.54 -1.86
CA LEU A 259 -62.83 46.05 -2.62
C LEU A 259 -64.09 46.23 -1.75
N MET A 260 -64.34 45.31 -0.81
CA MET A 260 -65.43 45.43 0.15
C MET A 260 -65.22 46.62 1.10
N LYS A 261 -64.01 46.82 1.63
CA LYS A 261 -63.69 48.00 2.46
C LYS A 261 -63.88 49.31 1.70
N TYR A 262 -63.47 49.37 0.43
CA TYR A 262 -63.72 50.55 -0.41
C TYR A 262 -65.22 50.82 -0.58
N LYS A 263 -66.03 49.79 -0.85
CA LYS A 263 -67.49 49.92 -0.95
C LYS A 263 -68.14 50.36 0.37
N GLN A 264 -67.64 49.89 1.49
CA GLN A 264 -68.14 50.26 2.82
C GLN A 264 -67.85 51.71 3.18
N ASN A 265 -66.71 52.27 2.74
CA ASN A 265 -66.36 53.68 2.95
C ASN A 265 -67.07 54.65 1.98
N LEU A 266 -67.80 54.14 0.99
CA LEU A 266 -68.55 54.90 0.00
C LEU A 266 -70.04 55.04 0.33
N ILE A 267 -70.53 54.32 1.34
CA ILE A 267 -71.87 54.38 1.93
C ILE A 267 -71.79 55.19 3.22
#